data_AF-A0A942L800-F1
#
_entry.id   AF-A0A942L800-F1
#
_cell.length_a   1.000
_cell.length_b   1.000
_cell.length_c   1.000
_cell.angle_alpha   90.00
_cell.angle_beta   90.00
_cell.angle_gamma   90.00
#
_symmetry.space_group_name_H-M   'P 1'
#
loop_
_entity.id
_entity.type
_entity.pdbx_description
1 polymer ?
#
loop_
_entity_poly.entity_id
_entity_poly.type
_entity_poly.pdbx_seq_one_letter_code
_entity_poly.pdbx_strand_id
1 'polypeptide(L)'
;MKRFLVVALVFVLSLSLSGCAALQARFASPGRPTVITTLFPQYDFVRAIAGDRVQVSLLLPPGVESHAFEPTPRDIANIHRADVFIYTSKYMEPWAARVIEAMQGKPVVVVDASHGIALESEPKHEDPYEWIGVFELTPGNYRLEFSKVGGHYADPSMPIVLLRSPYTGEDALDAAKHDAKDLFKYASPTAIQHGGTVSPREGVYSLEFDQTRESSVFTVRIETAGTYVLLTGHVPSEFEAGRHFFRDAADRDIVSVAEYPDHKGDGHDHAHEHGQDPHIWLDPVFAQHMVDNIVAGLAQADPQNAAFYRENGEAYKVKLQALHEQFASFLATVENRTILYAGHFAFGHFARRYGLEHKSPYVGFSPNAEPTPRRIAELIENVRETGSQVIFHEELVEPRVARIIAEATGARMSLLHGAHNVSREELRAGATYLSIMEGNLARLREGLR
;
A
#
# COMPACT_ATOMS: atom_id res chain seq x y z
N MET A 1 24.00 -39.36 -52.88
CA MET A 1 23.59 -39.14 -51.47
C MET A 1 23.82 -37.70 -50.99
N LYS A 2 24.99 -37.08 -51.20
CA LYS A 2 25.27 -35.69 -50.75
C LYS A 2 24.33 -34.62 -51.34
N ARG A 3 23.85 -34.77 -52.59
CA ARG A 3 22.92 -33.82 -53.23
C ARG A 3 21.47 -33.90 -52.69
N PHE A 4 21.04 -35.05 -52.18
CA PHE A 4 19.71 -35.21 -51.58
C PHE A 4 19.68 -34.71 -50.12
N LEU A 5 20.82 -34.80 -49.40
CA LEU A 5 20.92 -34.30 -48.03
C LEU A 5 20.85 -32.76 -47.96
N VAL A 6 21.41 -32.07 -48.96
CA VAL A 6 21.39 -30.60 -49.03
C VAL A 6 19.98 -30.06 -49.32
N VAL A 7 19.21 -30.74 -50.17
CA VAL A 7 17.83 -30.35 -50.49
C VAL A 7 16.89 -30.55 -49.29
N ALA A 8 17.06 -31.64 -48.54
CA ALA A 8 16.30 -31.89 -47.31
C ALA A 8 16.63 -30.88 -46.19
N LEU A 9 17.90 -30.47 -46.06
CA LEU A 9 18.32 -29.48 -45.06
C LEU A 9 17.78 -28.07 -45.36
N VAL A 10 17.72 -27.68 -46.64
CA VAL A 10 17.14 -26.39 -47.06
C VAL A 10 15.62 -26.36 -46.82
N PHE A 11 14.92 -27.48 -47.02
CA PHE A 11 13.48 -27.56 -46.81
C PHE A 11 13.09 -27.48 -45.31
N VAL A 12 13.86 -28.12 -44.43
CA VAL A 12 13.67 -28.06 -42.96
C VAL A 12 14.02 -26.67 -42.39
N LEU A 13 15.01 -25.99 -42.97
CA LEU A 13 15.34 -24.60 -42.60
C LEU A 13 14.25 -23.62 -43.05
N SER A 14 13.64 -23.82 -44.23
CA SER A 14 12.54 -22.97 -44.69
C SER A 14 11.24 -23.13 -43.87
N LEU A 15 10.99 -24.32 -43.31
CA LEU A 15 9.83 -24.59 -42.45
C LEU A 15 9.97 -23.99 -41.04
N SER A 16 11.19 -23.80 -40.54
CA SER A 16 11.45 -23.17 -39.23
C SER A 16 11.42 -21.64 -39.27
N LEU A 17 11.64 -21.02 -40.43
CA LEU A 17 11.48 -19.57 -40.63
C LEU A 17 10.02 -19.11 -40.74
N SER A 18 9.11 -19.94 -41.27
CA SER A 18 7.67 -19.62 -41.33
C SER A 18 6.97 -19.66 -39.97
N GLY A 19 7.49 -20.44 -39.00
CA GLY A 19 6.93 -20.53 -37.65
C GLY A 19 7.13 -19.27 -36.81
N CYS A 20 8.29 -18.60 -36.93
CA CYS A 20 8.55 -17.33 -36.25
C CYS A 20 7.75 -16.16 -36.85
N ALA A 21 7.57 -16.13 -38.17
CA ALA A 21 6.76 -15.11 -38.84
C ALA A 21 5.25 -15.26 -38.52
N ALA A 22 4.75 -16.49 -38.39
CA ALA A 22 3.37 -16.75 -37.97
C ALA A 22 3.11 -16.39 -36.49
N LEU A 23 4.12 -16.49 -35.62
CA LEU A 23 4.05 -15.98 -34.24
C LEU A 23 4.07 -14.45 -34.17
N GLN A 24 4.86 -13.79 -35.04
CA GLN A 24 4.90 -12.33 -35.16
C GLN A 24 3.63 -11.75 -35.80
N ALA A 25 3.02 -12.47 -36.76
CA ALA A 25 1.82 -12.03 -37.46
C ALA A 25 0.53 -12.03 -36.60
N ARG A 26 0.51 -12.71 -35.44
CA ARG A 26 -0.62 -12.64 -34.50
C ARG A 26 -0.78 -11.28 -33.80
N PHE A 27 0.27 -10.45 -33.80
CA PHE A 27 0.30 -9.15 -33.15
C PHE A 27 0.29 -7.97 -34.13
N ALA A 28 0.05 -8.22 -35.42
CA ALA A 28 -0.01 -7.18 -36.43
C ALA A 28 -1.18 -7.44 -37.38
N SER A 29 -2.41 -7.20 -36.91
CA SER A 29 -3.52 -6.99 -37.84
C SER A 29 -3.34 -5.61 -38.47
N PRO A 30 -3.28 -5.48 -39.82
CA PRO A 30 -3.14 -4.17 -40.45
C PRO A 30 -4.33 -3.29 -40.08
N GLY A 31 -4.08 -2.14 -39.42
CA GLY A 31 -5.04 -1.05 -39.27
C GLY A 31 -5.80 -0.93 -37.94
N ARG A 32 -5.45 -1.65 -36.87
CA ARG A 32 -6.03 -1.46 -35.52
C ARG A 32 -4.97 -0.92 -34.55
N PRO A 33 -5.24 0.17 -33.80
CA PRO A 33 -4.31 0.65 -32.77
C PRO A 33 -4.03 -0.41 -31.72
N THR A 34 -2.78 -0.49 -31.30
CA THR A 34 -2.29 -1.36 -30.23
C THR A 34 -2.32 -0.61 -28.90
N VAL A 35 -2.97 -1.20 -27.89
CA VAL A 35 -3.17 -0.60 -26.57
C VAL A 35 -2.55 -1.52 -25.52
N ILE A 36 -1.66 -0.99 -24.70
CA ILE A 36 -1.10 -1.71 -23.54
C ILE A 36 -1.65 -1.09 -22.27
N THR A 37 -2.24 -1.92 -21.42
CA THR A 37 -2.79 -1.51 -20.12
C THR A 37 -2.03 -2.18 -18.98
N THR A 38 -1.84 -1.50 -17.86
CA THR A 38 -1.12 -2.07 -16.71
C THR A 38 -1.95 -3.09 -15.94
N LEU A 39 -3.16 -2.73 -15.48
CA LEU A 39 -4.02 -3.57 -14.65
C LEU A 39 -5.28 -4.05 -15.39
N PHE A 40 -5.96 -5.03 -14.78
CA PHE A 40 -7.17 -5.62 -15.34
C PHE A 40 -8.34 -4.64 -15.54
N PRO A 41 -8.60 -3.65 -14.66
CA PRO A 41 -9.70 -2.71 -14.85
C PRO A 41 -9.56 -1.91 -16.15
N GLN A 42 -8.36 -1.35 -16.44
CA GLN A 42 -8.16 -0.60 -17.69
C GLN A 42 -8.24 -1.54 -18.90
N TYR A 43 -7.68 -2.75 -18.79
CA TYR A 43 -7.81 -3.77 -19.84
C TYR A 43 -9.27 -4.02 -20.21
N ASP A 44 -10.12 -4.25 -19.21
CA ASP A 44 -11.53 -4.55 -19.43
C ASP A 44 -12.32 -3.33 -19.90
N PHE A 45 -12.02 -2.14 -19.39
CA PHE A 45 -12.63 -0.89 -19.88
C PHE A 45 -12.33 -0.69 -21.37
N VAL A 46 -11.07 -0.83 -21.79
CA VAL A 46 -10.72 -0.74 -23.21
C VAL A 46 -11.43 -1.82 -24.02
N ARG A 47 -11.48 -3.06 -23.54
CA ARG A 47 -12.20 -4.16 -24.21
C ARG A 47 -13.68 -3.83 -24.40
N ALA A 48 -14.33 -3.26 -23.39
CA ALA A 48 -15.75 -2.92 -23.43
C ALA A 48 -16.04 -1.70 -24.33
N ILE A 49 -15.15 -0.70 -24.34
CA ILE A 49 -15.35 0.58 -25.04
C ILE A 49 -14.93 0.49 -26.50
N ALA A 50 -13.78 -0.13 -26.77
CA ALA A 50 -13.18 -0.15 -28.10
C ALA A 50 -13.46 -1.46 -28.87
N GLY A 51 -13.84 -2.53 -28.18
CA GLY A 51 -14.19 -3.80 -28.80
C GLY A 51 -13.10 -4.30 -29.74
N ASP A 52 -13.47 -4.59 -30.99
CA ASP A 52 -12.54 -5.07 -32.01
C ASP A 52 -11.81 -3.95 -32.77
N ARG A 53 -12.05 -2.67 -32.45
CA ARG A 53 -11.37 -1.54 -33.11
C ARG A 53 -9.91 -1.40 -32.70
N VAL A 54 -9.54 -1.95 -31.56
CA VAL A 54 -8.16 -1.91 -31.03
C VAL A 54 -7.67 -3.32 -30.71
N GLN A 55 -6.35 -3.47 -30.61
CA GLN A 55 -5.72 -4.65 -30.03
C GLN A 55 -5.23 -4.30 -28.63
N VAL A 56 -5.99 -4.67 -27.60
CA VAL A 56 -5.64 -4.43 -26.20
C VAL A 56 -4.88 -5.62 -25.60
N SER A 57 -3.80 -5.33 -24.87
CA SER A 57 -3.01 -6.32 -24.12
C SER A 57 -2.85 -5.87 -22.66
N LEU A 58 -3.09 -6.81 -21.74
CA LEU A 58 -2.81 -6.62 -20.32
C LEU A 58 -1.33 -6.93 -20.05
N LEU A 59 -0.60 -5.94 -19.52
CA LEU A 59 0.81 -6.07 -19.18
C LEU A 59 1.00 -6.99 -17.97
N LEU A 60 0.25 -6.77 -16.88
CA LEU A 60 0.31 -7.59 -15.68
C LEU A 60 -0.26 -9.00 -15.97
N PRO A 61 0.55 -10.07 -15.94
CA PRO A 61 0.05 -11.39 -16.28
C PRO A 61 -1.07 -11.84 -15.31
N PRO A 62 -2.09 -12.59 -15.77
CA PRO A 62 -3.16 -13.08 -14.90
C PRO A 62 -2.63 -13.92 -13.73
N GLY A 63 -3.06 -13.57 -12.52
CA GLY A 63 -2.68 -14.20 -11.26
C GLY A 63 -1.38 -13.68 -10.63
N VAL A 64 -0.85 -12.55 -11.09
CA VAL A 64 0.35 -11.90 -10.54
C VAL A 64 -0.04 -10.70 -9.68
N GLU A 65 0.59 -10.55 -8.51
CA GLU A 65 0.41 -9.37 -7.66
C GLU A 65 0.92 -8.10 -8.36
N SER A 66 0.11 -7.05 -8.36
CA SER A 66 0.39 -5.79 -9.04
C SER A 66 1.40 -4.90 -8.34
N HIS A 67 1.40 -4.83 -7.01
CA HIS A 67 2.24 -3.91 -6.23
C HIS A 67 3.74 -4.25 -6.30
N ALA A 68 4.05 -5.53 -6.55
CA ALA A 68 5.42 -6.02 -6.68
C ALA A 68 5.85 -6.18 -8.15
N PHE A 69 5.01 -5.79 -9.11
CA PHE A 69 5.28 -6.02 -10.52
C PHE A 69 6.30 -5.00 -11.07
N GLU A 70 7.36 -5.51 -11.69
CA GLU A 70 8.26 -4.73 -12.54
C GLU A 70 8.22 -5.24 -13.99
N PRO A 71 8.15 -4.33 -14.99
CA PRO A 71 8.14 -4.73 -16.39
C PRO A 71 9.52 -5.24 -16.82
N THR A 72 9.52 -6.29 -17.66
CA THR A 72 10.77 -6.77 -18.26
C THR A 72 11.25 -5.83 -19.39
N PRO A 73 12.52 -5.92 -19.83
CA PRO A 73 12.99 -5.17 -21.00
C PRO A 73 12.16 -5.42 -22.27
N ARG A 74 11.59 -6.63 -22.40
CA ARG A 74 10.68 -6.96 -23.51
C ARG A 74 9.36 -6.21 -23.39
N ASP A 75 8.82 -6.10 -22.18
CA ASP A 75 7.60 -5.35 -21.93
C ASP A 75 7.79 -3.87 -22.25
N ILE A 76 8.88 -3.27 -21.76
CA ILE A 76 9.25 -1.89 -22.09
C ILE A 76 9.33 -1.70 -23.60
N ALA A 77 9.98 -2.63 -24.32
CA ALA A 77 10.03 -2.58 -25.78
C ALA A 77 8.65 -2.70 -26.46
N ASN A 78 7.71 -3.46 -25.89
CA ASN A 78 6.33 -3.53 -26.38
C ASN A 78 5.59 -2.21 -26.12
N ILE A 79 5.73 -1.61 -24.93
CA ILE A 79 5.15 -0.31 -24.61
C ILE A 79 5.65 0.76 -25.59
N HIS A 80 6.94 0.77 -25.91
CA HIS A 80 7.51 1.68 -26.90
C HIS A 80 6.99 1.50 -28.33
N ARG A 81 6.38 0.36 -28.66
CA ARG A 81 5.84 0.06 -29.99
C ARG A 81 4.32 0.20 -30.04
N ALA A 82 3.67 0.38 -28.90
CA ALA A 82 2.23 0.54 -28.82
C ALA A 82 1.81 1.91 -29.34
N ASP A 83 0.55 2.04 -29.76
CA ASP A 83 -0.05 3.32 -30.11
C ASP A 83 -0.57 4.03 -28.85
N VAL A 84 -1.04 3.26 -27.85
CA VAL A 84 -1.54 3.76 -26.57
C VAL A 84 -0.96 2.97 -25.40
N PHE A 85 -0.48 3.67 -24.37
CA PHE A 85 -0.08 3.09 -23.09
C PHE A 85 -0.94 3.68 -21.97
N ILE A 86 -1.65 2.82 -21.24
CA ILE A 86 -2.58 3.21 -20.17
C ILE A 86 -2.07 2.61 -18.85
N TYR A 87 -1.77 3.47 -17.89
CA TYR A 87 -1.40 3.09 -16.53
C TYR A 87 -2.37 3.71 -15.51
N THR A 88 -2.31 3.27 -14.25
CA THR A 88 -3.24 3.74 -13.22
C THR A 88 -2.83 5.09 -12.68
N SER A 89 -1.65 5.17 -12.07
CA SER A 89 -1.10 6.39 -11.46
C SER A 89 0.39 6.20 -11.16
N LYS A 90 1.11 7.31 -10.88
CA LYS A 90 2.52 7.23 -10.45
C LYS A 90 2.73 6.47 -9.13
N TYR A 91 1.67 6.29 -8.35
CA TYR A 91 1.71 5.59 -7.06
C TYR A 91 1.45 4.09 -7.20
N MET A 92 0.67 3.69 -8.21
CA MET A 92 0.42 2.28 -8.52
C MET A 92 1.57 1.67 -9.33
N GLU A 93 2.05 2.39 -10.34
CA GLU A 93 3.14 1.95 -11.21
C GLU A 93 4.30 2.95 -11.17
N PRO A 94 5.11 3.01 -10.08
CA PRO A 94 6.21 3.97 -9.95
C PRO A 94 7.24 3.87 -11.10
N TRP A 95 7.39 2.68 -11.67
CA TRP A 95 8.26 2.44 -12.82
C TRP A 95 7.79 3.13 -14.11
N ALA A 96 6.50 3.48 -14.23
CA ALA A 96 5.92 4.06 -15.44
C ALA A 96 6.60 5.39 -15.81
N ALA A 97 6.93 6.23 -14.83
CA ALA A 97 7.60 7.51 -15.04
C ALA A 97 8.92 7.34 -15.82
N ARG A 98 9.77 6.39 -15.40
CA ARG A 98 11.05 6.09 -16.06
C ARG A 98 10.85 5.57 -17.48
N VAL A 99 9.82 4.74 -17.69
CA VAL A 99 9.47 4.19 -19.00
C VAL A 99 8.97 5.27 -19.94
N ILE A 100 8.11 6.17 -19.46
CA ILE A 100 7.57 7.32 -20.22
C ILE A 100 8.69 8.30 -20.57
N GLU A 101 9.59 8.62 -19.63
CA GLU A 101 10.74 9.49 -19.89
C GLU A 101 11.66 8.92 -20.97
N ALA A 102 11.88 7.60 -20.97
CA ALA A 102 12.67 6.92 -21.99
C ALA A 102 12.01 6.92 -23.40
N MET A 103 10.74 7.33 -23.55
CA MET A 103 10.04 7.35 -24.84
C MET A 103 10.36 8.56 -25.72
N GLN A 104 11.02 9.60 -25.19
CA GLN A 104 11.21 10.91 -25.84
C GLN A 104 11.27 10.86 -27.39
N GLY A 105 10.23 11.38 -28.04
CA GLY A 105 10.11 11.48 -29.51
C GLY A 105 9.30 10.38 -30.20
N LYS A 106 8.79 9.37 -29.47
CA LYS A 106 7.90 8.35 -30.04
C LYS A 106 6.42 8.76 -29.97
N PRO A 107 5.58 8.42 -30.97
CA PRO A 107 4.17 8.82 -31.04
C PRO A 107 3.26 7.90 -30.20
N VAL A 108 3.63 7.61 -28.95
CA VAL A 108 2.77 6.82 -28.04
C VAL A 108 1.85 7.76 -27.28
N VAL A 109 0.54 7.54 -27.33
CA VAL A 109 -0.41 8.27 -26.48
C VAL A 109 -0.38 7.64 -25.09
N VAL A 110 0.10 8.41 -24.10
CA VAL A 110 0.17 7.97 -22.71
C VAL A 110 -1.06 8.46 -21.95
N VAL A 111 -1.75 7.55 -21.27
CA VAL A 111 -2.95 7.83 -20.48
C VAL A 111 -2.69 7.48 -19.02
N ASP A 112 -2.71 8.51 -18.17
CA ASP A 112 -2.83 8.36 -16.73
C ASP A 112 -4.31 8.23 -16.38
N ALA A 113 -4.75 7.03 -15.99
CA ALA A 113 -6.16 6.79 -15.69
C ALA A 113 -6.63 7.61 -14.46
N SER A 114 -5.72 8.00 -13.57
CA SER A 114 -6.01 8.82 -12.39
C SER A 114 -6.06 10.32 -12.66
N HIS A 115 -5.74 10.78 -13.88
CA HIS A 115 -5.68 12.20 -14.19
C HIS A 115 -6.98 12.93 -13.83
N GLY A 116 -6.91 13.93 -12.94
CA GLY A 116 -8.06 14.70 -12.47
C GLY A 116 -8.82 14.10 -11.27
N ILE A 117 -8.40 12.93 -10.77
CA ILE A 117 -8.88 12.36 -9.51
C ILE A 117 -8.01 12.90 -8.37
N ALA A 118 -8.66 13.44 -7.33
CA ALA A 118 -7.97 13.80 -6.10
C ALA A 118 -7.63 12.52 -5.33
N LEU A 119 -6.39 12.07 -5.46
CA LEU A 119 -5.90 10.90 -4.74
C LEU A 119 -5.68 11.25 -3.27
N GLU A 120 -6.02 10.29 -2.42
CA GLU A 120 -5.85 10.35 -0.98
C GLU A 120 -4.38 10.23 -0.65
N SER A 121 -3.84 11.12 0.18
CA SER A 121 -2.62 10.78 0.90
C SER A 121 -2.90 9.55 1.77
N GLU A 122 -1.89 8.69 1.97
CA GLU A 122 -1.88 7.79 3.13
C GLU A 122 -2.43 8.55 4.34
N PRO A 123 -3.36 7.95 5.12
CA PRO A 123 -3.82 8.58 6.33
C PRO A 123 -2.56 9.02 7.08
N LYS A 124 -2.47 10.30 7.46
CA LYS A 124 -1.41 10.77 8.34
C LYS A 124 -1.44 9.84 9.55
N HIS A 125 -0.50 8.91 9.60
CA HIS A 125 -0.15 8.30 10.84
C HIS A 125 0.55 9.44 11.59
N GLU A 126 -0.22 10.22 12.36
CA GLU A 126 0.36 10.92 13.50
C GLU A 126 0.89 9.80 14.39
N ASP A 127 2.12 9.38 14.13
CA ASP A 127 2.83 8.51 15.04
C ASP A 127 2.87 9.29 16.36
N PRO A 128 2.45 8.70 17.48
CA PRO A 128 2.34 9.41 18.76
C PRO A 128 3.72 9.71 19.39
N TYR A 129 4.79 9.54 18.61
CA TYR A 129 6.18 9.76 18.94
C TYR A 129 6.87 10.37 17.71
N GLU A 130 7.82 11.26 17.93
CA GLU A 130 8.60 11.91 16.86
C GLU A 130 9.96 11.24 16.65
N TRP A 131 10.45 10.47 17.62
CA TRP A 131 11.74 9.80 17.54
C TRP A 131 11.73 8.42 18.19
N ILE A 132 12.52 7.52 17.62
CA ILE A 132 12.76 6.16 18.11
C ILE A 132 14.23 5.80 17.95
N GLY A 133 14.82 5.17 18.97
CA GLY A 133 16.19 4.67 18.93
C GLY A 133 16.33 3.29 19.55
N VAL A 134 17.15 2.47 18.89
CA VAL A 134 17.51 1.11 19.32
C VAL A 134 18.87 1.16 20.01
N PHE A 135 18.98 0.48 21.16
CA PHE A 135 20.17 0.50 22.01
C PHE A 135 20.55 -0.90 22.47
N GLU A 136 21.84 -1.20 22.46
CA GLU A 136 22.40 -2.39 23.11
C GLU A 136 22.87 -2.01 24.52
N LEU A 137 22.12 -2.44 25.55
CA LEU A 137 22.36 -2.04 26.93
C LEU A 137 22.77 -3.24 27.80
N THR A 138 23.59 -2.96 28.82
CA THR A 138 24.00 -3.91 29.85
C THR A 138 23.30 -3.60 31.17
N PRO A 139 23.23 -4.54 32.14
CA PRO A 139 22.64 -4.25 33.44
C PRO A 139 23.30 -3.05 34.11
N GLY A 140 22.49 -2.09 34.56
CA GLY A 140 23.00 -0.84 35.12
C GLY A 140 21.96 0.27 35.16
N ASN A 141 22.39 1.41 35.67
CA ASN A 141 21.63 2.66 35.66
C ASN A 141 22.22 3.61 34.63
N TYR A 142 21.35 4.12 33.78
CA TYR A 142 21.64 5.12 32.76
C TYR A 142 20.87 6.40 33.08
N ARG A 143 21.28 7.50 32.44
CA ARG A 143 20.74 8.83 32.67
C ARG A 143 20.06 9.34 31.40
N LEU A 144 18.78 9.68 31.53
CA LEU A 144 18.10 10.57 30.58
C LEU A 144 18.11 11.98 31.15
N GLU A 145 18.57 12.97 30.39
CA GLU A 145 18.62 14.37 30.79
C GLU A 145 18.04 15.25 29.68
N PHE A 146 17.00 16.00 30.02
CA PHE A 146 16.35 16.95 29.15
C PHE A 146 16.59 18.34 29.70
N SER A 147 17.08 19.25 28.89
CA SER A 147 17.47 20.61 29.29
C SER A 147 16.61 21.64 28.57
N LYS A 148 16.47 22.82 29.18
CA LYS A 148 15.86 23.96 28.52
C LYS A 148 16.72 24.43 27.35
N VAL A 149 16.10 24.67 26.21
CA VAL A 149 16.73 25.31 25.04
C VAL A 149 16.09 26.68 24.87
N GLY A 150 16.90 27.75 24.85
CA GLY A 150 16.36 29.11 24.84
C GLY A 150 15.60 29.51 26.12
N GLY A 151 15.93 28.91 27.27
CA GLY A 151 15.38 29.28 28.58
C GLY A 151 14.02 28.67 28.94
N HIS A 152 13.48 27.76 28.12
CA HIS A 152 12.26 27.00 28.38
C HIS A 152 12.38 25.56 27.88
N TYR A 153 11.55 24.66 28.40
CA TYR A 153 11.33 23.34 27.79
C TYR A 153 10.36 23.52 26.63
N ALA A 154 10.48 22.72 25.56
CA ALA A 154 9.52 22.74 24.47
C ALA A 154 8.10 22.39 24.97
N ASP A 155 8.01 21.37 25.84
CA ASP A 155 6.79 20.94 26.51
C ASP A 155 6.98 20.74 28.02
N PRO A 156 5.92 20.80 28.85
CA PRO A 156 6.03 20.61 30.29
C PRO A 156 6.34 19.16 30.70
N SER A 157 6.02 18.21 29.83
CA SER A 157 6.31 16.79 30.00
C SER A 157 6.57 16.12 28.65
N MET A 158 7.17 14.93 28.67
CA MET A 158 7.41 14.15 27.46
C MET A 158 6.97 12.69 27.64
N PRO A 159 6.06 12.19 26.79
CA PRO A 159 5.70 10.79 26.83
C PRO A 159 6.84 9.95 26.25
N ILE A 160 7.17 8.84 26.92
CA ILE A 160 8.19 7.89 26.45
C ILE A 160 7.72 6.45 26.58
N VAL A 161 8.29 5.57 25.76
CA VAL A 161 8.15 4.12 25.86
C VAL A 161 9.54 3.51 25.86
N LEU A 162 9.80 2.60 26.81
CA LEU A 162 11.04 1.83 26.88
C LEU A 162 10.70 0.34 26.87
N LEU A 163 11.06 -0.35 25.79
CA LEU A 163 10.77 -1.76 25.57
C LEU A 163 12.05 -2.56 25.45
N ARG A 164 12.00 -3.83 25.86
CA ARG A 164 13.03 -4.82 25.53
C ARG A 164 12.63 -5.50 24.23
N SER A 165 13.52 -5.53 23.24
CA SER A 165 13.28 -6.18 21.95
C SER A 165 13.95 -7.56 21.90
N PRO A 166 13.33 -8.57 21.28
CA PRO A 166 13.99 -9.82 20.92
C PRO A 166 14.81 -9.71 19.61
N TYR A 167 14.65 -8.61 18.87
CA TYR A 167 15.34 -8.31 17.61
C TYR A 167 16.48 -7.32 17.84
N THR A 168 17.34 -7.10 16.84
CA THR A 168 18.46 -6.14 16.87
C THR A 168 18.42 -5.18 15.67
N GLY A 169 19.09 -4.03 15.77
CA GLY A 169 19.25 -3.09 14.64
C GLY A 169 17.93 -2.60 14.03
N GLU A 170 17.87 -2.52 12.70
CA GLU A 170 16.68 -2.09 11.95
C GLU A 170 15.46 -3.00 12.19
N ASP A 171 15.66 -4.31 12.35
CA ASP A 171 14.55 -5.24 12.63
C ASP A 171 13.88 -4.92 13.99
N ALA A 172 14.66 -4.48 14.98
CA ALA A 172 14.12 -4.00 16.25
C ALA A 172 13.40 -2.66 16.11
N LEU A 173 13.92 -1.77 15.26
CA LEU A 173 13.33 -0.47 14.98
C LEU A 173 11.94 -0.63 14.36
N ASP A 174 11.82 -1.44 13.32
CA ASP A 174 10.56 -1.66 12.60
C ASP A 174 9.51 -2.40 13.44
N ALA A 175 9.94 -3.38 14.24
CA ALA A 175 9.06 -4.04 15.21
C ALA A 175 8.49 -3.03 16.24
N ALA A 176 9.33 -2.14 16.77
CA ALA A 176 8.94 -1.21 17.82
C ALA A 176 8.11 -0.02 17.33
N LYS A 177 8.33 0.48 16.11
CA LYS A 177 7.45 1.47 15.45
C LYS A 177 5.99 1.00 15.43
N HIS A 178 5.79 -0.31 15.35
CA HIS A 178 4.48 -0.92 15.36
C HIS A 178 3.88 -1.01 16.76
N ASP A 179 4.62 -1.59 17.71
CA ASP A 179 4.15 -1.82 19.09
C ASP A 179 3.84 -0.53 19.84
N ALA A 180 4.57 0.54 19.55
CA ALA A 180 4.40 1.82 20.20
C ALA A 180 3.05 2.48 19.92
N LYS A 181 2.47 2.29 18.73
CA LYS A 181 1.19 2.94 18.36
C LYS A 181 0.08 2.58 19.32
N ASP A 182 -0.02 1.31 19.69
CA ASP A 182 -1.07 0.84 20.59
C ASP A 182 -0.77 1.21 22.05
N LEU A 183 0.51 1.23 22.44
CA LEU A 183 0.90 1.65 23.79
C LEU A 183 0.55 3.12 24.03
N PHE A 184 0.89 4.02 23.10
CA PHE A 184 0.55 5.44 23.21
C PHE A 184 -0.95 5.71 23.12
N LYS A 185 -1.71 4.91 22.36
CA LYS A 185 -3.15 5.12 22.16
C LYS A 185 -4.00 4.60 23.33
N TYR A 186 -3.60 3.51 23.98
CA TYR A 186 -4.46 2.81 24.95
C TYR A 186 -3.91 2.79 26.37
N ALA A 187 -2.62 3.06 26.60
CA ALA A 187 -2.06 3.06 27.94
C ALA A 187 -2.29 4.41 28.63
N SER A 188 -2.73 4.38 29.89
CA SER A 188 -2.65 5.55 30.77
C SER A 188 -1.19 5.81 31.16
N PRO A 189 -0.61 6.99 30.87
CA PRO A 189 0.79 7.26 31.19
C PRO A 189 1.07 7.19 32.68
N THR A 190 2.20 6.58 33.06
CA THR A 190 2.71 6.68 34.43
C THR A 190 3.60 7.90 34.53
N ALA A 191 3.16 8.91 35.28
CA ALA A 191 3.94 10.12 35.52
C ALA A 191 5.20 9.83 36.33
N ILE A 192 6.35 10.29 35.85
CA ILE A 192 7.65 10.20 36.50
C ILE A 192 8.17 11.62 36.68
N GLN A 193 8.41 12.01 37.93
CA GLN A 193 8.98 13.32 38.27
C GLN A 193 10.50 13.32 38.11
N HIS A 194 11.09 14.50 38.07
CA HIS A 194 12.55 14.70 38.16
C HIS A 194 13.19 13.81 39.25
N GLY A 195 14.26 13.11 38.89
CA GLY A 195 14.97 12.15 39.75
C GLY A 195 14.35 10.75 39.81
N GLY A 196 13.19 10.55 39.15
CA GLY A 196 12.50 9.26 39.10
C GLY A 196 13.20 8.21 38.25
N THR A 197 12.67 6.98 38.28
CA THR A 197 13.22 5.84 37.53
C THR A 197 12.23 5.31 36.50
N VAL A 198 12.73 5.07 35.30
CA VAL A 198 12.11 4.39 34.17
C VAL A 198 12.70 2.99 34.08
N SER A 199 11.87 1.97 33.87
CA SER A 199 12.31 0.60 33.64
C SER A 199 11.58 0.01 32.44
N PRO A 200 12.19 -0.90 31.67
CA PRO A 200 11.56 -1.51 30.51
C PRO A 200 10.23 -2.16 30.89
N ARG A 201 9.13 -1.79 30.20
CA ARG A 201 7.80 -2.37 30.41
C ARG A 201 6.87 -2.11 29.23
N GLU A 202 5.80 -2.88 29.14
CA GLU A 202 4.67 -2.57 28.28
C GLU A 202 3.84 -1.44 28.89
N GLY A 203 4.06 -0.21 28.43
CA GLY A 203 3.29 0.96 28.83
C GLY A 203 4.03 2.27 28.60
N VAL A 204 3.30 3.37 28.70
CA VAL A 204 3.84 4.73 28.50
C VAL A 204 4.23 5.33 29.85
N TYR A 205 5.36 6.02 29.89
CA TYR A 205 5.71 6.95 30.95
C TYR A 205 5.47 8.37 30.48
N SER A 206 5.06 9.27 31.37
CA SER A 206 5.10 10.72 31.14
C SER A 206 6.23 11.29 31.99
N LEU A 207 7.30 11.77 31.36
CA LEU A 207 8.40 12.42 32.07
C LEU A 207 8.01 13.86 32.38
N GLU A 208 7.72 14.15 33.64
CA GLU A 208 7.31 15.47 34.09
C GLU A 208 8.55 16.33 34.38
N PHE A 209 8.76 17.38 33.59
CA PHE A 209 9.94 18.24 33.73
C PHE A 209 9.78 19.24 34.86
N ASP A 210 10.84 19.38 35.67
CA ASP A 210 10.92 20.40 36.72
C ASP A 210 11.15 21.77 36.07
N GLN A 211 10.06 22.53 35.92
CA GLN A 211 10.04 23.85 35.30
C GLN A 211 10.95 24.88 35.99
N THR A 212 11.35 24.63 37.24
CA THR A 212 12.24 25.52 38.00
C THR A 212 13.72 25.27 37.74
N ARG A 213 14.07 24.18 37.07
CA ARG A 213 15.45 23.77 36.79
C ARG A 213 15.84 23.98 35.33
N GLU A 214 17.14 24.16 35.10
CA GLU A 214 17.72 24.17 33.75
C GLU A 214 17.68 22.80 33.08
N SER A 215 17.79 21.71 33.86
CA SER A 215 17.64 20.35 33.35
C SER A 215 16.86 19.44 34.29
N SER A 216 16.13 18.52 33.67
CA SER A 216 15.38 17.44 34.31
C SER A 216 16.05 16.11 34.01
N VAL A 217 16.29 15.33 35.07
CA VAL A 217 17.07 14.10 34.98
C VAL A 217 16.23 12.92 35.44
N PHE A 218 16.30 11.82 34.70
CA PHE A 218 15.63 10.56 34.99
C PHE A 218 16.62 9.40 34.92
N THR A 219 16.40 8.38 35.74
CA THR A 219 17.21 7.16 35.73
C THR A 219 16.55 6.11 34.85
N VAL A 220 17.27 5.52 33.90
CA VAL A 220 16.85 4.31 33.19
C VAL A 220 17.53 3.11 33.83
N ARG A 221 16.73 2.18 34.37
CA ARG A 221 17.24 0.98 35.05
C ARG A 221 17.09 -0.24 34.16
N ILE A 222 18.22 -0.86 33.84
CA ILE A 222 18.31 -2.08 33.04
C ILE A 222 18.76 -3.23 33.94
N GLU A 223 17.97 -4.30 34.01
CA GLU A 223 18.26 -5.47 34.86
C GLU A 223 18.96 -6.60 34.10
N THR A 224 18.71 -6.72 32.80
CA THR A 224 19.27 -7.76 31.93
C THR A 224 19.94 -7.15 30.72
N ALA A 225 20.99 -7.79 30.21
CA ALA A 225 21.60 -7.33 28.96
C ALA A 225 20.66 -7.61 27.77
N GLY A 226 20.72 -6.76 26.76
CA GLY A 226 20.05 -6.99 25.47
C GLY A 226 19.71 -5.71 24.74
N THR A 227 18.86 -5.88 23.73
CA THR A 227 18.37 -4.80 22.89
C THR A 227 17.16 -4.12 23.52
N TYR A 228 17.21 -2.80 23.55
CA TYR A 228 16.15 -1.94 24.06
C TYR A 228 15.77 -0.91 23.03
N VAL A 229 14.49 -0.57 22.98
CA VAL A 229 13.98 0.47 22.12
C VAL A 229 13.36 1.57 22.97
N LEU A 230 13.80 2.80 22.74
CA LEU A 230 13.28 4.01 23.38
C LEU A 230 12.54 4.83 22.33
N LEU A 231 11.29 5.17 22.63
CA LEU A 231 10.49 6.10 21.83
C LEU A 231 10.19 7.35 22.65
N THR A 232 10.20 8.50 22.01
CA THR A 232 9.95 9.80 22.65
C THR A 232 8.91 10.61 21.89
N GLY A 233 8.03 11.28 22.63
CA GLY A 233 7.01 12.17 22.07
C GLY A 233 7.59 13.27 21.19
N HIS A 234 8.80 13.74 21.52
CA HIS A 234 9.55 14.74 20.75
C HIS A 234 10.94 14.24 20.37
N VAL A 235 11.56 14.88 19.38
CA VAL A 235 12.96 14.61 19.04
C VAL A 235 13.86 15.03 20.20
N PRO A 236 14.67 14.14 20.81
CA PRO A 236 15.45 14.46 22.00
C PRO A 236 16.41 15.65 21.84
N SER A 237 16.90 15.91 20.63
CA SER A 237 17.79 17.03 20.32
C SER A 237 17.19 18.41 20.64
N GLU A 238 15.86 18.54 20.63
CA GLU A 238 15.17 19.78 21.02
C GLU A 238 15.35 20.12 22.52
N PHE A 239 15.85 19.16 23.30
CA PHE A 239 16.07 19.24 24.74
C PHE A 239 17.56 19.14 25.10
N GLU A 240 18.46 19.26 24.13
CA GLU A 240 19.91 19.20 24.37
C GLU A 240 20.54 20.59 24.40
N ALA A 241 20.95 21.04 25.59
CA ALA A 241 21.74 22.27 25.77
C ALA A 241 23.25 21.98 25.71
N GLY A 242 23.70 21.26 24.67
CA GLY A 242 25.11 20.91 24.46
C GLY A 242 25.60 19.66 25.21
N ARG A 243 24.68 18.82 25.71
CA ARG A 243 24.97 17.49 26.28
C ARG A 243 23.97 16.50 25.73
N HIS A 244 24.44 15.30 25.37
CA HIS A 244 23.57 14.25 24.86
C HIS A 244 22.53 13.83 25.90
N PHE A 245 21.31 13.60 25.44
CA PHE A 245 20.17 13.30 26.31
C PHE A 245 20.34 11.96 27.05
N PHE A 246 21.03 10.98 26.44
CA PHE A 246 21.19 9.64 27.00
C PHE A 246 22.65 9.28 27.29
N ARG A 247 22.96 8.99 28.56
CA ARG A 247 24.34 8.75 29.05
C ARG A 247 24.41 7.60 30.04
N ASP A 248 25.59 7.02 30.18
CA ASP A 248 25.87 6.02 31.22
C ASP A 248 26.31 6.62 32.56
N ALA A 249 26.58 5.75 33.54
CA ALA A 249 27.04 6.15 34.87
C ALA A 249 28.43 6.82 34.89
N ALA A 250 29.23 6.67 33.81
CA ALA A 250 30.52 7.31 33.64
C ALA A 250 30.42 8.62 32.83
N ASP A 251 29.20 9.12 32.59
CA ASP A 251 28.88 10.32 31.79
C ASP A 251 29.28 10.19 30.32
N ARG A 252 29.34 8.97 29.79
CA ARG A 252 29.60 8.72 28.36
C ARG A 252 28.28 8.65 27.60
N ASP A 253 28.25 9.24 26.42
CA ASP A 253 27.08 9.26 25.54
C ASP A 253 26.74 7.85 25.06
N ILE A 254 25.46 7.52 25.13
CA ILE A 254 24.89 6.28 24.62
C ILE A 254 24.19 6.60 23.30
N VAL A 255 24.79 6.16 22.21
CA VAL A 255 24.25 6.36 20.86
C VAL A 255 23.40 5.18 20.42
N SER A 256 22.38 5.46 19.63
CA SER A 256 21.53 4.46 19.00
C SER A 256 22.32 3.64 17.98
N VAL A 257 21.98 2.35 17.83
CA VAL A 257 22.50 1.47 16.77
C VAL A 257 21.63 1.52 15.51
N ALA A 258 20.37 1.96 15.65
CA ALA A 258 19.42 2.28 14.59
C ALA A 258 18.43 3.32 15.14
N GLU A 259 17.97 4.26 14.32
CA GLU A 259 17.03 5.30 14.75
C GLU A 259 16.13 5.78 13.61
N TYR A 260 15.00 6.40 13.97
CA TYR A 260 14.13 7.08 13.02
C TYR A 260 13.57 8.36 13.66
N PRO A 261 13.57 9.50 12.93
CA PRO A 261 14.19 9.69 11.62
C PRO A 261 15.74 9.59 11.70
N ASP A 262 16.38 9.12 10.62
CA ASP A 262 17.85 8.99 10.56
C ASP A 262 18.47 10.37 10.32
N HIS A 263 19.21 10.87 11.31
CA HIS A 263 19.85 12.19 11.26
C HIS A 263 21.29 12.15 10.72
N LYS A 264 21.77 11.01 10.21
CA LYS A 264 23.15 10.89 9.68
C LYS A 264 23.33 11.31 8.22
N GLY A 265 22.33 11.94 7.60
CA GLY A 265 22.43 12.54 6.28
C GLY A 265 22.39 14.07 6.34
N ASP A 266 23.47 14.73 5.90
CA ASP A 266 23.50 16.17 5.67
C ASP A 266 22.38 16.60 4.70
N GLY A 267 21.54 17.51 5.18
CA GLY A 267 20.72 18.47 4.43
C GLY A 267 19.99 17.99 3.18
N HIS A 268 18.67 17.89 3.26
CA HIS A 268 17.71 18.58 2.38
C HIS A 268 16.28 18.32 2.88
N ASP A 269 15.41 19.31 2.70
CA ASP A 269 13.97 19.25 2.98
C ASP A 269 13.37 17.87 2.65
N HIS A 270 13.01 17.11 3.66
CA HIS A 270 12.13 15.95 3.49
C HIS A 270 10.69 16.43 3.66
N ALA A 271 10.19 17.14 2.64
CA ALA A 271 8.79 16.99 2.31
C ALA A 271 8.60 15.50 2.00
N HIS A 272 8.16 14.72 2.98
CA HIS A 272 7.75 13.34 2.79
C HIS A 272 6.70 13.35 1.67
N GLU A 273 7.05 12.93 0.45
CA GLU A 273 6.06 12.52 -0.54
C GLU A 273 5.41 11.25 0.03
N HIS A 274 4.42 11.44 0.91
CA HIS A 274 3.58 10.36 1.40
C HIS A 274 2.96 9.64 0.19
N GLY A 275 2.97 8.31 0.21
CA GLY A 275 2.29 7.51 -0.80
C GLY A 275 0.82 7.91 -0.87
N GLN A 276 0.26 7.99 -2.07
CA GLN A 276 -1.18 8.21 -2.24
C GLN A 276 -1.87 6.89 -2.57
N ASP A 277 -3.09 6.67 -2.06
CA ASP A 277 -3.86 5.44 -2.30
C ASP A 277 -4.15 5.26 -3.80
N PRO A 278 -3.54 4.26 -4.47
CA PRO A 278 -3.70 4.09 -5.90
C PRO A 278 -5.02 3.40 -6.31
N HIS A 279 -5.80 2.86 -5.37
CA HIS A 279 -6.90 1.93 -5.64
C HIS A 279 -8.20 2.60 -6.12
N ILE A 280 -8.08 3.58 -7.01
CA ILE A 280 -9.18 4.41 -7.48
C ILE A 280 -10.28 3.63 -8.21
N TRP A 281 -9.95 2.52 -8.84
CA TRP A 281 -10.91 1.75 -9.65
C TRP A 281 -11.94 1.01 -8.78
N LEU A 282 -11.71 0.87 -7.47
CA LEU A 282 -12.69 0.24 -6.57
C LEU A 282 -13.82 1.19 -6.19
N ASP A 283 -13.67 2.49 -6.46
CA ASP A 283 -14.73 3.48 -6.38
C ASP A 283 -15.45 3.57 -7.75
N PRO A 284 -16.75 3.18 -7.85
CA PRO A 284 -17.46 3.18 -9.13
C PRO A 284 -17.63 4.56 -9.80
N VAL A 285 -17.49 5.66 -9.06
CA VAL A 285 -17.52 7.02 -9.62
C VAL A 285 -16.14 7.41 -10.16
N PHE A 286 -15.06 7.05 -9.45
CA PHE A 286 -13.72 7.19 -10.01
C PHE A 286 -13.48 6.28 -11.22
N ALA A 287 -14.07 5.08 -11.23
CA ALA A 287 -14.06 4.22 -12.42
C ALA A 287 -14.72 4.90 -13.64
N GLN A 288 -15.78 5.72 -13.46
CA GLN A 288 -16.36 6.51 -14.55
C GLN A 288 -15.37 7.55 -15.08
N HIS A 289 -14.63 8.20 -14.19
CA HIS A 289 -13.60 9.19 -14.55
C HIS A 289 -12.41 8.53 -15.26
N MET A 290 -12.00 7.33 -14.84
CA MET A 290 -11.01 6.53 -15.57
C MET A 290 -11.47 6.21 -16.99
N VAL A 291 -12.76 5.88 -17.17
CA VAL A 291 -13.35 5.66 -18.50
C VAL A 291 -13.26 6.91 -19.37
N ASP A 292 -13.52 8.09 -18.82
CA ASP A 292 -13.37 9.37 -19.56
C ASP A 292 -11.93 9.59 -20.03
N ASN A 293 -10.95 9.37 -19.15
CA ASN A 293 -9.52 9.47 -19.49
C ASN A 293 -9.11 8.46 -20.58
N ILE A 294 -9.60 7.22 -20.49
CA ILE A 294 -9.33 6.18 -21.50
C ILE A 294 -9.97 6.54 -22.84
N VAL A 295 -11.23 6.99 -22.87
CA VAL A 295 -11.92 7.42 -24.09
C VAL A 295 -11.17 8.57 -24.76
N ALA A 296 -10.70 9.55 -23.98
CA ALA A 296 -9.92 10.67 -24.49
C ALA A 296 -8.62 10.20 -25.16
N GLY A 297 -7.86 9.31 -24.50
CA GLY A 297 -6.62 8.75 -25.05
C GLY A 297 -6.85 7.92 -26.32
N LEU A 298 -7.87 7.06 -26.33
CA LEU A 298 -8.23 6.27 -27.51
C LEU A 298 -8.65 7.17 -28.68
N ALA A 299 -9.47 8.21 -28.42
CA ALA A 299 -9.90 9.17 -29.43
C ALA A 299 -8.75 10.03 -29.98
N GLN A 300 -7.71 10.28 -29.18
CA GLN A 300 -6.50 10.97 -29.63
C GLN A 300 -5.67 10.08 -30.55
N ALA A 301 -5.49 8.81 -30.21
CA ALA A 301 -4.70 7.86 -31.00
C ALA A 301 -5.40 7.41 -32.28
N ASP A 302 -6.74 7.32 -32.25
CA ASP A 302 -7.56 6.92 -33.39
C ASP A 302 -8.78 7.84 -33.57
N PRO A 303 -8.57 9.02 -34.20
CA PRO A 303 -9.63 10.00 -34.42
C PRO A 303 -10.77 9.49 -35.31
N GLN A 304 -10.52 8.48 -36.16
CA GLN A 304 -11.54 7.93 -37.07
C GLN A 304 -12.60 7.16 -36.30
N ASN A 305 -12.22 6.52 -35.20
CA ASN A 305 -13.11 5.76 -34.32
C ASN A 305 -13.54 6.54 -33.06
N ALA A 306 -13.16 7.81 -32.93
CA ALA A 306 -13.43 8.61 -31.73
C ALA A 306 -14.91 8.70 -31.34
N ALA A 307 -15.84 8.79 -32.31
CA ALA A 307 -17.27 8.81 -32.03
C ALA A 307 -17.75 7.49 -31.41
N PHE A 308 -17.25 6.36 -31.92
CA PHE A 308 -17.57 5.02 -31.41
C PHE A 308 -17.08 4.84 -29.97
N TYR A 309 -15.85 5.29 -29.66
CA TYR A 309 -15.32 5.22 -28.29
C TYR A 309 -16.14 6.08 -27.31
N ARG A 310 -16.54 7.29 -27.72
CA ARG A 310 -17.35 8.17 -26.87
C ARG A 310 -18.73 7.57 -26.60
N GLU A 311 -19.41 7.08 -27.63
CA GLU A 311 -20.73 6.46 -27.48
C GLU A 311 -20.68 5.24 -26.53
N ASN A 312 -19.71 4.34 -26.73
CA ASN A 312 -19.56 3.17 -25.86
C ASN A 312 -19.08 3.55 -24.45
N GLY A 313 -18.25 4.59 -24.32
CA GLY A 313 -17.82 5.15 -23.05
C GLY A 313 -19.01 5.63 -22.22
N GLU A 314 -19.89 6.45 -22.81
CA GLU A 314 -21.13 6.89 -22.16
C GLU A 314 -22.03 5.71 -21.79
N ALA A 315 -22.22 4.75 -22.70
CA ALA A 315 -23.01 3.56 -22.42
C ALA A 315 -22.43 2.70 -21.28
N TYR A 316 -21.11 2.63 -21.15
CA TYR A 316 -20.43 1.93 -20.07
C TYR A 316 -20.54 2.69 -18.74
N LYS A 317 -20.38 4.02 -18.75
CA LYS A 317 -20.59 4.86 -17.56
C LYS A 317 -22.00 4.75 -17.00
N VAL A 318 -23.04 4.59 -17.83
CA VAL A 318 -24.41 4.30 -17.36
C VAL A 318 -24.45 3.02 -16.50
N LYS A 319 -23.69 1.98 -16.87
CA LYS A 319 -23.61 0.74 -16.08
C LYS A 319 -22.86 0.95 -14.76
N LEU A 320 -21.75 1.70 -14.78
CA LEU A 320 -21.01 2.06 -13.58
C LEU A 320 -21.84 2.93 -12.62
N GLN A 321 -22.65 3.84 -13.15
CA GLN A 321 -23.59 4.65 -12.38
C GLN A 321 -24.69 3.79 -11.74
N ALA A 322 -25.24 2.83 -12.48
CA ALA A 322 -26.21 1.89 -11.91
C ALA A 322 -25.57 1.03 -10.78
N LEU A 323 -24.33 0.57 -10.97
CA LEU A 323 -23.56 -0.14 -9.94
C LEU A 323 -23.32 0.76 -8.71
N HIS A 324 -22.94 2.02 -8.91
CA HIS A 324 -22.78 3.02 -7.85
C HIS A 324 -24.06 3.16 -7.02
N GLU A 325 -25.21 3.30 -7.68
CA GLU A 325 -26.52 3.45 -7.04
C GLU A 325 -26.93 2.20 -6.26
N GLN A 326 -26.62 1.01 -6.77
CA GLN A 326 -26.87 -0.24 -6.06
C GLN A 326 -26.04 -0.37 -4.78
N PHE A 327 -24.76 0.03 -4.81
CA PHE A 327 -23.93 0.13 -3.60
C PHE A 327 -24.48 1.17 -2.63
N ALA A 328 -24.77 2.39 -3.11
CA ALA A 328 -25.28 3.48 -2.29
C ALA A 328 -26.58 3.10 -1.57
N SER A 329 -27.53 2.52 -2.32
CA SER A 329 -28.82 2.09 -1.79
C SER A 329 -28.67 1.00 -0.75
N PHE A 330 -27.82 0.00 -0.99
CA PHE A 330 -27.59 -1.06 -0.01
C PHE A 330 -26.89 -0.54 1.24
N LEU A 331 -25.77 0.17 1.09
CA LEU A 331 -24.95 0.63 2.22
C LEU A 331 -25.63 1.72 3.06
N ALA A 332 -26.66 2.39 2.54
CA ALA A 332 -27.54 3.26 3.31
C ALA A 332 -28.43 2.50 4.30
N THR A 333 -28.68 1.20 4.08
CA THR A 333 -29.53 0.36 4.96
C THR A 333 -28.73 -0.38 6.04
N VAL A 334 -27.40 -0.32 5.98
CA VAL A 334 -26.51 -1.04 6.88
C VAL A 334 -26.29 -0.26 8.17
N GLU A 335 -26.56 -0.88 9.32
CA GLU A 335 -26.31 -0.31 10.65
C GLU A 335 -24.81 -0.39 11.02
N ASN A 336 -24.18 -1.55 10.83
CA ASN A 336 -22.75 -1.74 11.08
C ASN A 336 -21.93 -1.38 9.84
N ARG A 337 -21.34 -0.19 9.84
CA ARG A 337 -20.60 0.37 8.70
C ARG A 337 -19.10 -0.01 8.71
N THR A 338 -18.68 -0.99 9.51
CA THR A 338 -17.27 -1.42 9.59
C THR A 338 -17.01 -2.68 8.76
N ILE A 339 -16.10 -2.58 7.79
CA ILE A 339 -15.58 -3.73 7.05
C ILE A 339 -14.42 -4.36 7.84
N LEU A 340 -14.57 -5.62 8.24
CA LEU A 340 -13.49 -6.42 8.82
C LEU A 340 -12.77 -7.17 7.70
N TYR A 341 -11.49 -6.86 7.48
CA TYR A 341 -10.75 -7.30 6.31
C TYR A 341 -9.39 -7.88 6.69
N ALA A 342 -9.18 -9.17 6.47
CA ALA A 342 -7.97 -9.91 6.81
C ALA A 342 -6.98 -9.95 5.63
N GLY A 343 -6.54 -8.78 5.20
CA GLY A 343 -5.63 -8.59 4.06
C GLY A 343 -5.24 -7.12 3.89
N HIS A 344 -4.45 -6.81 2.87
CA HIS A 344 -4.16 -5.43 2.50
C HIS A 344 -5.45 -4.72 2.02
N PHE A 345 -5.77 -3.58 2.64
CA PHE A 345 -7.07 -2.92 2.44
C PHE A 345 -7.06 -1.97 1.24
N ALA A 346 -7.37 -2.51 0.06
CA ALA A 346 -7.47 -1.75 -1.19
C ALA A 346 -8.74 -0.86 -1.29
N PHE A 347 -9.72 -1.01 -0.39
CA PHE A 347 -11.04 -0.39 -0.53
C PHE A 347 -11.13 1.00 0.11
N GLY A 348 -10.02 1.74 0.23
CA GLY A 348 -9.97 3.05 0.90
C GLY A 348 -10.91 4.09 0.29
N HIS A 349 -10.78 4.34 -1.02
CA HIS A 349 -11.67 5.23 -1.77
C HIS A 349 -13.14 4.80 -1.72
N PHE A 350 -13.39 3.50 -1.87
CA PHE A 350 -14.74 2.91 -1.77
C PHE A 350 -15.35 3.16 -0.39
N ALA A 351 -14.60 2.88 0.68
CA ALA A 351 -15.07 3.05 2.05
C ALA A 351 -15.47 4.51 2.31
N ARG A 352 -14.65 5.48 1.89
CA ARG A 352 -14.97 6.89 2.05
C ARG A 352 -16.21 7.32 1.28
N ARG A 353 -16.33 6.92 0.00
CA ARG A 353 -17.50 7.26 -0.82
C ARG A 353 -18.80 6.89 -0.13
N TYR A 354 -18.80 5.72 0.51
CA TYR A 354 -19.98 5.18 1.16
C TYR A 354 -19.96 5.35 2.68
N GLY A 355 -19.07 6.15 3.26
CA GLY A 355 -19.00 6.40 4.70
C GLY A 355 -18.86 5.11 5.53
N LEU A 356 -17.99 4.21 5.11
CA LEU A 356 -17.64 2.97 5.80
C LEU A 356 -16.32 3.13 6.56
N GLU A 357 -16.24 2.47 7.69
CA GLU A 357 -14.99 2.25 8.41
C GLU A 357 -14.39 0.91 7.99
N HIS A 358 -13.10 0.70 8.25
CA HIS A 358 -12.45 -0.58 8.03
C HIS A 358 -11.48 -0.92 9.16
N LYS A 359 -11.30 -2.22 9.38
CA LYS A 359 -10.27 -2.76 10.27
C LYS A 359 -9.53 -3.87 9.54
N SER A 360 -8.22 -3.69 9.41
CA SER A 360 -7.32 -4.66 8.80
C SER A 360 -6.08 -4.84 9.68
N PRO A 361 -5.51 -6.06 9.76
CA PRO A 361 -4.29 -6.27 10.51
C PRO A 361 -3.06 -5.81 9.72
N TYR A 362 -3.19 -5.51 8.43
CA TYR A 362 -2.11 -5.00 7.55
C TYR A 362 -2.00 -3.47 7.65
N VAL A 363 -0.81 -2.92 7.44
CA VAL A 363 -0.53 -1.46 7.42
C VAL A 363 -0.27 -0.99 6.00
N GLY A 364 -0.79 0.17 5.64
CA GLY A 364 -0.49 0.84 4.38
C GLY A 364 -1.15 0.19 3.16
N PHE A 365 -0.66 0.57 1.98
CA PHE A 365 -1.24 0.19 0.68
C PHE A 365 -0.51 -0.95 -0.06
N SER A 366 0.40 -1.67 0.62
CA SER A 366 1.20 -2.74 0.00
C SER A 366 0.93 -4.10 0.68
N PRO A 367 0.74 -5.19 -0.09
CA PRO A 367 0.36 -6.51 0.42
C PRO A 367 1.51 -7.32 1.05
N ASN A 368 2.76 -6.86 0.95
CA ASN A 368 3.93 -7.69 1.28
C ASN A 368 4.29 -7.76 2.77
N ALA A 369 3.69 -6.94 3.62
CA ALA A 369 3.98 -6.98 5.06
C ALA A 369 3.04 -7.96 5.77
N GLU A 370 3.59 -9.07 6.32
CA GLU A 370 2.79 -9.93 7.20
C GLU A 370 2.38 -9.18 8.47
N PRO A 371 1.12 -9.31 8.92
CA PRO A 371 0.64 -8.61 10.10
C PRO A 371 1.17 -9.27 11.38
N THR A 372 1.35 -8.47 12.43
CA THR A 372 1.80 -8.98 13.74
C THR A 372 0.73 -9.86 14.41
N PRO A 373 1.12 -10.84 15.26
CA PRO A 373 0.17 -11.65 16.03
C PRO A 373 -0.80 -10.81 16.87
N ARG A 374 -0.34 -9.66 17.37
CA ARG A 374 -1.15 -8.70 18.12
C ARG A 374 -2.31 -8.17 17.29
N ARG A 375 -2.06 -7.71 16.06
CA ARG A 375 -3.11 -7.19 15.17
C ARG A 375 -4.09 -8.26 14.72
N ILE A 376 -3.62 -9.49 14.55
CA ILE A 376 -4.51 -10.63 14.30
C ILE A 376 -5.44 -10.82 15.51
N ALA A 377 -4.91 -10.78 16.74
CA ALA A 377 -5.71 -10.88 17.96
C ALA A 377 -6.70 -9.71 18.11
N GLU A 378 -6.27 -8.48 17.83
CA GLU A 378 -7.15 -7.32 17.81
C GLU A 378 -8.28 -7.48 16.80
N LEU A 379 -8.00 -7.94 15.58
CA LEU A 379 -9.05 -8.18 14.60
C LEU A 379 -9.99 -9.33 15.01
N ILE A 380 -9.49 -10.37 15.70
CA ILE A 380 -10.33 -11.43 16.30
C ILE A 380 -11.30 -10.83 17.33
N GLU A 381 -10.82 -9.96 18.23
CA GLU A 381 -11.69 -9.28 19.19
C GLU A 381 -12.70 -8.37 18.50
N ASN A 382 -12.28 -7.61 17.47
CA ASN A 382 -13.19 -6.78 16.69
C ASN A 382 -14.32 -7.61 16.00
N VAL A 383 -14.01 -8.81 15.49
CA VAL A 383 -15.03 -9.71 14.93
C VAL A 383 -16.01 -10.16 16.02
N ARG A 384 -15.52 -10.49 17.22
CA ARG A 384 -16.36 -10.90 18.37
C ARG A 384 -17.25 -9.77 18.87
N GLU A 385 -16.69 -8.58 19.06
CA GLU A 385 -17.39 -7.40 19.58
C GLU A 385 -18.49 -6.92 18.64
N THR A 386 -18.21 -6.92 17.33
CA THR A 386 -19.19 -6.52 16.31
C THR A 386 -20.24 -7.59 16.04
N GLY A 387 -20.02 -8.83 16.51
CA GLY A 387 -20.87 -9.98 16.17
C GLY A 387 -20.83 -10.34 14.67
N SER A 388 -19.83 -9.85 13.93
CA SER A 388 -19.75 -10.05 12.48
C SER A 388 -19.67 -11.53 12.14
N GLN A 389 -20.52 -11.95 11.21
CA GLN A 389 -20.54 -13.33 10.72
C GLN A 389 -19.53 -13.55 9.59
N VAL A 390 -18.87 -12.49 9.11
CA VAL A 390 -17.97 -12.51 7.95
C VAL A 390 -16.65 -11.84 8.26
N ILE A 391 -15.57 -12.46 7.78
CA ILE A 391 -14.27 -11.83 7.61
C ILE A 391 -13.91 -11.79 6.12
N PHE A 392 -13.65 -10.59 5.59
CA PHE A 392 -13.28 -10.42 4.18
C PHE A 392 -11.80 -10.67 3.95
N HIS A 393 -11.41 -11.08 2.74
CA HIS A 393 -10.01 -11.24 2.34
C HIS A 393 -9.79 -10.90 0.86
N GLU A 394 -8.53 -10.69 0.46
CA GLU A 394 -8.14 -10.39 -0.91
C GLU A 394 -8.01 -11.64 -1.80
N GLU A 395 -8.01 -11.42 -3.11
CA GLU A 395 -7.73 -12.41 -4.15
C GLU A 395 -6.22 -12.72 -4.27
N LEU A 396 -5.90 -13.79 -5.00
CA LEU A 396 -4.54 -14.11 -5.49
C LEU A 396 -3.45 -14.30 -4.42
N VAL A 397 -3.76 -14.09 -3.15
CA VAL A 397 -2.92 -14.38 -1.98
C VAL A 397 -3.53 -15.54 -1.19
N GLU A 398 -2.70 -16.42 -0.63
CA GLU A 398 -3.17 -17.46 0.27
C GLU A 398 -3.76 -16.80 1.54
N PRO A 399 -5.06 -16.99 1.87
CA PRO A 399 -5.74 -16.22 2.91
C PRO A 399 -5.45 -16.79 4.32
N ARG A 400 -4.17 -16.89 4.69
CA ARG A 400 -3.70 -17.50 5.96
C ARG A 400 -4.28 -16.78 7.18
N VAL A 401 -4.18 -15.45 7.19
CA VAL A 401 -4.66 -14.61 8.29
C VAL A 401 -6.17 -14.70 8.43
N ALA A 402 -6.90 -14.66 7.30
CA ALA A 402 -8.35 -14.84 7.30
C ALA A 402 -8.78 -16.21 7.85
N ARG A 403 -8.05 -17.30 7.53
CA ARG A 403 -8.31 -18.64 8.11
C ARG A 403 -8.13 -18.66 9.62
N ILE A 404 -7.02 -18.10 10.13
CA ILE A 404 -6.76 -18.04 11.57
C ILE A 404 -7.90 -17.30 12.30
N ILE A 405 -8.33 -16.16 11.75
CA ILE A 405 -9.41 -15.36 12.33
C ILE A 405 -10.74 -16.13 12.27
N ALA A 406 -11.06 -16.76 11.14
CA ALA A 406 -12.27 -17.56 10.96
C ALA A 406 -12.33 -18.74 11.95
N GLU A 407 -11.22 -19.47 12.12
CA GLU A 407 -11.12 -20.58 13.09
C GLU A 407 -11.30 -20.11 14.54
N ALA A 408 -10.78 -18.92 14.89
CA ALA A 408 -10.86 -18.37 16.24
C ALA A 408 -12.22 -17.74 16.59
N THR A 409 -13.00 -17.34 15.59
CA THR A 409 -14.25 -16.55 15.77
C THR A 409 -15.50 -17.30 15.33
N GLY A 410 -15.36 -18.31 14.47
CA GLY A 410 -16.48 -18.95 13.78
C GLY A 410 -17.03 -18.15 12.60
N ALA A 411 -16.45 -16.98 12.27
CA ALA A 411 -16.86 -16.19 11.11
C ALA A 411 -16.55 -16.93 9.80
N ARG A 412 -17.42 -16.78 8.79
CA ARG A 412 -17.15 -17.31 7.45
C ARG A 412 -16.20 -16.38 6.70
N MET A 413 -15.28 -16.95 5.95
CA MET A 413 -14.44 -16.19 5.02
C MET A 413 -15.25 -15.81 3.78
N SER A 414 -15.08 -14.57 3.33
CA SER A 414 -15.66 -14.11 2.07
C SER A 414 -14.63 -13.31 1.26
N LEU A 415 -14.50 -13.61 -0.02
CA LEU A 415 -13.62 -12.85 -0.90
C LEU A 415 -14.19 -11.43 -1.09
N LEU A 416 -13.36 -10.41 -0.99
CA LEU A 416 -13.72 -9.08 -1.46
C LEU A 416 -12.64 -8.65 -2.46
N HIS A 417 -12.97 -8.81 -3.74
CA HIS A 417 -12.01 -8.86 -4.83
C HIS A 417 -11.55 -7.43 -5.21
N GLY A 418 -10.26 -7.15 -5.05
CA GLY A 418 -9.59 -5.89 -5.34
C GLY A 418 -9.54 -5.52 -6.83
N ALA A 419 -9.89 -6.42 -7.74
CA ALA A 419 -10.04 -6.24 -9.19
C ALA A 419 -8.79 -5.74 -9.95
N HIS A 420 -7.65 -5.57 -9.27
CA HIS A 420 -6.38 -5.15 -9.88
C HIS A 420 -5.86 -6.17 -10.91
N ASN A 421 -6.16 -7.45 -10.70
CA ASN A 421 -5.87 -8.54 -11.62
C ASN A 421 -6.99 -9.59 -11.56
N VAL A 422 -6.88 -10.63 -12.37
CA VAL A 422 -7.75 -11.80 -12.36
C VAL A 422 -6.91 -13.06 -12.49
N SER A 423 -7.42 -14.18 -11.98
CA SER A 423 -6.81 -15.48 -12.25
C SER A 423 -6.94 -15.87 -13.73
N ARG A 424 -6.13 -16.83 -14.17
CA ARG A 424 -6.25 -17.41 -15.52
C ARG A 424 -7.61 -18.07 -15.75
N GLU A 425 -8.24 -18.57 -14.70
CA GLU A 425 -9.55 -19.22 -14.76
C GLU A 425 -10.65 -18.16 -14.95
N GLU A 426 -10.65 -17.12 -14.12
CA GLU A 426 -11.60 -15.99 -14.25
C GLU A 426 -11.53 -15.33 -15.62
N LEU A 427 -10.30 -15.07 -16.11
CA LEU A 427 -10.13 -14.49 -17.45
C LEU A 427 -10.70 -15.39 -18.56
N ARG A 428 -10.51 -16.72 -18.45
CA ARG A 428 -11.07 -17.70 -19.41
C ARG A 428 -12.59 -17.81 -19.30
N ALA A 429 -13.13 -17.69 -18.08
CA ALA A 429 -14.56 -17.68 -17.80
C ALA A 429 -15.24 -16.39 -18.29
N GLY A 430 -14.47 -15.40 -18.75
CA GLY A 430 -15.00 -14.16 -19.29
C GLY A 430 -15.33 -13.14 -18.21
N ALA A 431 -14.62 -13.16 -17.07
CA ALA A 431 -14.75 -12.14 -16.04
C ALA A 431 -14.64 -10.72 -16.65
N THR A 432 -15.47 -9.84 -16.15
CA THR A 432 -15.47 -8.40 -16.43
C THR A 432 -15.32 -7.64 -15.11
N TYR A 433 -14.82 -6.41 -15.17
CA TYR A 433 -14.78 -5.51 -14.02
C TYR A 433 -16.17 -5.39 -13.36
N LEU A 434 -17.22 -5.21 -14.16
CA LEU A 434 -18.60 -5.14 -13.65
C LEU A 434 -19.00 -6.42 -12.91
N SER A 435 -18.73 -7.60 -13.48
CA SER A 435 -19.07 -8.87 -12.81
C SER A 435 -18.33 -9.08 -11.49
N ILE A 436 -17.08 -8.60 -11.38
CA ILE A 436 -16.30 -8.65 -10.15
C ILE A 436 -16.93 -7.73 -9.11
N MET A 437 -17.23 -6.49 -9.48
CA MET A 437 -17.80 -5.50 -8.55
C MET A 437 -19.24 -5.84 -8.13
N GLU A 438 -20.06 -6.40 -9.03
CA GLU A 438 -21.38 -6.95 -8.70
C GLU A 438 -21.26 -8.13 -7.72
N GLY A 439 -20.24 -8.98 -7.91
CA GLY A 439 -19.89 -10.04 -6.96
C GLY A 439 -19.47 -9.48 -5.60
N ASN A 440 -18.71 -8.39 -5.55
CA ASN A 440 -18.37 -7.70 -4.31
C ASN A 440 -19.61 -7.14 -3.61
N LEU A 441 -20.55 -6.54 -4.34
CA LEU A 441 -21.82 -6.09 -3.79
C LEU A 441 -22.61 -7.25 -3.16
N ALA A 442 -22.68 -8.40 -3.84
CA ALA A 442 -23.36 -9.58 -3.29
C ALA A 442 -22.71 -10.05 -1.98
N ARG A 443 -21.38 -10.11 -1.93
CA ARG A 443 -20.64 -10.54 -0.72
C ARG A 443 -20.72 -9.53 0.42
N LEU A 444 -20.72 -8.23 0.11
CA LEU A 444 -20.98 -7.17 1.10
C LEU A 444 -22.40 -7.26 1.67
N ARG A 445 -23.40 -7.61 0.84
CA ARG A 445 -24.77 -7.90 1.32
C ARG A 445 -24.83 -9.07 2.28
N GLU A 446 -23.97 -10.05 2.12
CA GLU A 446 -23.91 -11.19 3.04
C GLU A 446 -23.13 -10.89 4.31
N GLY A 447 -22.20 -9.93 4.29
CA GLY A 447 -21.29 -9.64 5.40
C GLY A 447 -21.66 -8.44 6.26
N LEU A 448 -22.41 -7.47 5.72
CA LEU A 448 -22.79 -6.24 6.40
C LEU A 448 -24.29 -6.14 6.72
N ARG A 449 -25.05 -7.23 6.56
CA ARG A 449 -26.48 -7.27 6.89
C ARG A 449 -26.76 -7.57 8.35
#